data_AF-A0A3D2AB94-F1
#
_entry.id   AF-A0A3D2AB94-F1
#
_cell.length_a   1.000
_cell.length_b   1.000
_cell.length_c   1.000
_cell.angle_alpha   90.00
_cell.angle_beta   90.00
_cell.angle_gamma   90.00
#
_symmetry.space_group_name_H-M   'P 1'
#
loop_
_entity.id
_entity.type
_entity.pdbx_description
1 polymer ?
#
loop_
_entity_poly.entity_id
_entity_poly.type
_entity_poly.pdbx_seq_one_letter_code
_entity_poly.pdbx_strand_id
1 'polypeptide(L)'
;GAATAKEDEKDLSVMTVDLDMFRAFTRGYISSCDLTDAEIDCLIIGAKTMTLECGLRFLTDYLDGDNYFKTSYEGQNLDRCRTQFKLVSEMERLNDEMQQIVKEEVSKLK
;
A
#
# COMPACT_ATOMS: atom_id res chain seq x y z
N GLY A 1 -7.07 -4.00 2.22
CA GLY A 1 -5.88 -3.14 2.26
C GLY A 1 -6.00 -2.17 3.41
N ALA A 2 -4.90 -1.54 3.83
CA ALA A 2 -4.89 -0.58 4.94
C ALA A 2 -5.05 0.88 4.46
N ALA A 3 -5.66 1.11 3.30
CA ALA A 3 -5.94 2.46 2.80
C ALA A 3 -7.27 2.96 3.37
N THR A 4 -7.34 4.26 3.66
CA THR A 4 -8.53 4.91 4.27
C THR A 4 -9.58 5.34 3.25
N ALA A 5 -9.25 5.34 1.96
CA ALA A 5 -10.14 5.74 0.87
C ALA A 5 -10.13 4.71 -0.27
N LYS A 6 -11.03 4.90 -1.24
CA LYS A 6 -11.19 3.99 -2.39
C LYS A 6 -10.02 4.11 -3.37
N GLU A 7 -9.83 3.07 -4.17
CA GLU A 7 -8.77 3.01 -5.19
C GLU A 7 -8.89 4.13 -6.23
N ASP A 8 -10.10 4.54 -6.59
CA ASP A 8 -10.38 5.61 -7.56
C ASP A 8 -10.85 6.92 -6.90
N GLU A 9 -10.48 7.12 -5.62
CA GLU A 9 -10.79 8.35 -4.90
C GLU A 9 -10.17 9.59 -5.57
N LYS A 10 -10.98 10.65 -5.72
CA LYS A 10 -10.57 11.91 -6.33
C LYS A 10 -10.06 12.90 -5.29
N ASP A 11 -10.59 12.86 -4.07
CA ASP A 11 -10.07 13.63 -2.96
C ASP A 11 -8.89 12.92 -2.30
N LEU A 12 -7.68 13.26 -2.72
CA LEU A 12 -6.46 12.67 -2.17
C LEU A 12 -6.15 13.10 -0.73
N SER A 13 -6.87 14.07 -0.17
CA SER A 13 -6.66 14.51 1.21
C SER A 13 -7.13 13.46 2.22
N VAL A 14 -8.07 12.61 1.84
CA VAL A 14 -8.57 11.49 2.65
C VAL A 14 -7.80 10.19 2.41
N MET A 15 -6.80 10.18 1.53
CA MET A 15 -5.98 9.00 1.24
C MET A 15 -4.75 8.98 2.14
N THR A 16 -4.80 8.11 3.16
CA THR A 16 -3.69 7.78 4.06
C THR A 16 -3.69 6.31 4.46
N VAL A 17 -2.68 5.89 5.21
CA VAL A 17 -2.55 4.53 5.77
C VAL A 17 -3.29 4.46 7.11
N ASP A 18 -4.24 3.56 7.23
CA ASP A 18 -4.85 3.14 8.49
C ASP A 18 -3.86 2.25 9.26
N LEU A 19 -3.22 2.81 10.28
CA LEU A 19 -2.22 2.11 11.08
C LEU A 19 -2.79 0.96 11.92
N ASP A 20 -4.07 1.03 12.31
CA ASP A 20 -4.71 -0.04 13.07
C ASP A 20 -4.97 -1.25 12.15
N MET A 21 -5.42 -0.99 10.92
CA MET A 21 -5.54 -2.02 9.89
C MET A 21 -4.20 -2.57 9.44
N PHE A 22 -3.18 -1.72 9.31
CA PHE A 22 -1.81 -2.17 9.04
C PHE A 22 -1.31 -3.11 10.14
N ARG A 23 -1.49 -2.74 11.43
CA ARG A 23 -1.11 -3.60 12.56
C ARG A 23 -1.84 -4.94 12.53
N ALA A 24 -3.15 -4.94 12.29
CA ALA A 24 -3.93 -6.17 12.21
C ALA A 24 -3.44 -7.09 11.08
N PHE A 25 -3.13 -6.52 9.91
CA PHE A 25 -2.58 -7.25 8.77
C PHE A 25 -1.19 -7.80 9.06
N THR A 26 -0.28 -6.98 9.57
CA THR A 26 1.08 -7.38 9.94
C THR A 26 1.08 -8.50 10.97
N ARG A 27 0.22 -8.41 12.02
CA ARG A 27 0.08 -9.49 13.01
C ARG A 27 -0.35 -10.80 12.35
N GLY A 28 -1.40 -10.77 11.54
CA GLY A 28 -1.91 -11.97 10.87
C GLY A 28 -0.90 -12.59 9.90
N TYR A 29 -0.14 -11.76 9.20
CA TYR A 29 0.88 -12.22 8.27
C TYR A 29 2.07 -12.87 8.99
N ILE A 30 2.64 -12.18 9.99
CA ILE A 30 3.79 -12.68 10.75
C ILE A 30 3.43 -13.92 11.58
N SER A 31 2.21 -14.01 12.13
CA SER A 31 1.79 -15.20 12.87
C SER A 31 1.60 -16.44 12.00
N SER A 32 1.47 -16.27 10.68
CA SER A 32 1.11 -17.34 9.76
C SER A 32 2.29 -17.82 8.90
N CYS A 33 3.40 -17.09 8.90
CA CYS A 33 4.56 -17.36 8.05
C CYS A 33 5.83 -17.44 8.89
N ASP A 34 6.71 -18.38 8.56
CA ASP A 34 8.06 -18.43 9.12
C ASP A 34 8.96 -17.50 8.29
N LEU A 35 9.15 -16.27 8.78
CA LEU A 35 9.89 -15.22 8.10
C LEU A 35 11.30 -15.10 8.68
N THR A 36 12.29 -14.98 7.80
CA THR A 36 13.65 -14.61 8.18
C THR A 36 13.71 -13.15 8.64
N ASP A 37 14.75 -12.79 9.39
CA ASP A 37 14.92 -11.40 9.85
C ASP A 37 15.05 -10.43 8.67
N ALA A 38 15.69 -10.86 7.57
CA ALA A 38 15.79 -10.07 6.34
C ALA A 38 14.42 -9.83 5.67
N GLU A 39 13.53 -10.82 5.67
CA GLU A 39 12.17 -10.66 5.14
C GLU A 39 11.33 -9.73 6.01
N ILE A 40 11.49 -9.79 7.33
CA ILE A 40 10.84 -8.87 8.27
C ILE A 40 11.27 -7.43 8.00
N ASP A 41 12.58 -7.19 7.86
CA ASP A 41 13.14 -5.87 7.54
C ASP A 41 12.62 -5.34 6.18
N CYS A 42 12.28 -6.26 5.27
CA CYS A 42 11.78 -5.92 3.94
C CYS A 42 10.26 -5.69 3.86
N LEU A 43 9.47 -5.94 4.92
CA LEU A 43 8.00 -5.87 4.84
C LEU A 43 7.49 -4.50 4.36
N ILE A 44 8.07 -3.41 4.88
CA ILE A 44 7.60 -2.05 4.59
C ILE A 44 8.05 -1.58 3.22
N ILE A 45 9.29 -1.89 2.82
CA ILE A 45 9.75 -1.58 1.47
C ILE A 45 9.03 -2.44 0.42
N GLY A 46 8.69 -3.69 0.76
CA GLY A 46 7.85 -4.56 -0.07
C GLY A 46 6.46 -3.97 -0.28
N ALA A 47 5.80 -3.51 0.79
CA ALA A 47 4.50 -2.85 0.70
C ALA A 47 4.54 -1.58 -0.18
N LYS A 48 5.57 -0.74 -0.02
CA LYS A 48 5.77 0.44 -0.87
C LYS A 48 6.02 0.07 -2.33
N THR A 49 6.87 -0.92 -2.58
CA THR A 49 7.22 -1.38 -3.93
C THR A 49 6.01 -1.92 -4.68
N MET A 50 5.22 -2.79 -4.04
CA MET A 50 4.00 -3.34 -4.64
C MET A 50 2.97 -2.24 -4.95
N THR A 51 2.80 -1.27 -4.05
CA THR A 51 1.88 -0.14 -4.25
C THR A 51 2.34 0.75 -5.40
N LEU A 52 3.64 1.05 -5.47
CA LEU A 52 4.23 1.83 -6.56
C LEU A 52 4.12 1.12 -7.91
N GLU A 53 4.41 -0.20 -7.96
CA GLU A 53 4.24 -1.03 -9.15
C GLU A 53 2.80 -0.97 -9.67
N CYS A 54 1.81 -1.15 -8.79
CA CYS A 54 0.40 -1.02 -9.17
C CYS A 54 0.05 0.37 -9.70
N GLY A 55 0.53 1.43 -9.05
CA GLY A 55 0.33 2.82 -9.53
C GLY A 55 0.92 3.05 -10.91
N LEU A 56 2.13 2.55 -11.16
CA LEU A 56 2.78 2.61 -12.47
C LEU A 56 1.98 1.84 -13.53
N ARG A 57 1.45 0.66 -13.20
CA ARG A 57 0.61 -0.13 -14.11
C ARG A 57 -0.67 0.62 -14.50
N PHE A 58 -1.33 1.29 -13.55
CA PHE A 58 -2.48 2.15 -13.86
C PHE A 58 -2.11 3.33 -14.75
N LEU A 59 -0.97 3.97 -14.48
CA LEU A 59 -0.49 5.08 -15.31
C LEU A 59 -0.18 4.63 -16.74
N THR A 60 0.52 3.51 -16.89
CA THR A 60 0.85 2.94 -18.20
C THR A 60 -0.42 2.57 -18.95
N ASP A 61 -1.40 1.94 -18.29
CA ASP A 61 -2.66 1.59 -18.93
C ASP A 61 -3.46 2.83 -19.37
N TYR A 62 -3.50 3.88 -18.55
CA TYR A 62 -4.11 5.16 -18.94
C TYR A 62 -3.45 5.78 -20.17
N LEU A 63 -2.11 5.75 -20.25
CA LEU A 63 -1.37 6.25 -21.40
C LEU A 63 -1.54 5.39 -22.65
N ASP A 64 -1.82 4.09 -22.48
CA ASP A 64 -2.10 3.15 -23.57
C ASP A 64 -3.58 3.16 -24.02
N GLY A 65 -4.44 3.94 -23.35
CA GLY A 65 -5.86 4.09 -23.70
C GLY A 65 -6.80 3.12 -22.98
N ASP A 66 -6.45 2.68 -21.77
CA ASP A 66 -7.26 1.85 -20.87
C ASP A 66 -7.61 0.45 -21.44
N ASN A 67 -6.61 -0.25 -21.99
CA ASN A 67 -6.78 -1.55 -22.66
C ASN A 67 -6.72 -2.76 -21.69
N TYR A 68 -6.07 -2.61 -20.55
CA TYR A 68 -5.79 -3.70 -19.61
C TYR A 68 -6.81 -3.75 -18.46
N PHE A 69 -6.99 -2.62 -17.75
CA PHE A 69 -7.91 -2.54 -16.62
C PHE A 69 -9.29 -2.08 -17.10
N LYS A 70 -10.36 -2.71 -16.58
CA LYS A 70 -11.71 -2.23 -16.83
C LYS A 70 -11.90 -0.85 -16.19
N THR A 71 -12.36 0.09 -17.00
CA THR A 71 -12.76 1.44 -16.58
C THR A 71 -14.27 1.63 -16.72
N SER A 72 -14.83 2.47 -15.87
CA SER A 72 -16.26 2.84 -15.83
C SER A 72 -16.48 4.31 -16.22
N TYR A 73 -15.42 5.11 -16.26
CA TYR A 73 -15.43 6.50 -16.67
C TYR A 73 -14.05 6.92 -17.19
N GLU A 74 -14.03 7.97 -18.02
CA GLU A 74 -12.80 8.52 -18.60
C GLU A 74 -11.84 9.03 -17.50
N GLY A 75 -10.58 8.61 -17.55
CA GLY A 75 -9.57 9.00 -16.58
C GLY A 75 -9.59 8.21 -15.26
N GLN A 76 -10.40 7.15 -15.15
CA GLN A 76 -10.42 6.34 -13.92
C GLN A 76 -9.04 5.74 -13.58
N ASN A 77 -8.30 5.24 -14.55
CA ASN A 77 -6.95 4.72 -14.30
C ASN A 77 -5.95 5.82 -13.89
N LEU A 78 -6.14 7.06 -14.34
CA LEU A 78 -5.36 8.19 -13.86
C LEU A 78 -5.67 8.51 -12.39
N ASP A 79 -6.95 8.46 -11.99
CA ASP A 79 -7.34 8.62 -10.58
C ASP A 79 -6.77 7.48 -9.73
N ARG A 80 -6.88 6.22 -10.19
CA ARG A 80 -6.26 5.06 -9.53
C ARG A 80 -4.74 5.21 -9.35
N CYS A 81 -4.05 5.66 -10.39
CA CYS A 81 -2.61 5.95 -10.31
C CYS A 81 -2.31 6.98 -9.20
N ARG A 82 -3.08 8.07 -9.14
CA ARG A 82 -2.87 9.14 -8.16
C ARG A 82 -3.07 8.66 -6.73
N THR A 83 -4.07 7.81 -6.48
CA THR A 83 -4.29 7.25 -5.14
C THR A 83 -3.13 6.36 -4.70
N GLN A 84 -2.60 5.50 -5.60
CA GLN A 84 -1.46 4.65 -5.28
C GLN A 84 -0.21 5.47 -4.96
N PHE A 85 0.08 6.51 -5.74
CA PHE A 85 1.24 7.39 -5.48
C PHE A 85 1.08 8.18 -4.18
N LYS A 86 -0.13 8.68 -3.90
CA LYS A 86 -0.41 9.32 -2.61
C LYS A 86 -0.22 8.34 -1.47
N LEU A 87 -0.68 7.10 -1.61
CA LEU A 87 -0.52 6.07 -0.58
C LEU A 87 0.96 5.72 -0.33
N VAL A 88 1.79 5.61 -1.38
CA VAL A 88 3.25 5.43 -1.24
C VAL A 88 3.86 6.60 -0.47
N SER A 89 3.51 7.84 -0.82
CA SER A 89 3.99 9.03 -0.11
C SER A 89 3.57 9.04 1.37
N GLU A 90 2.36 8.58 1.69
CA GLU A 90 1.91 8.44 3.08
C GLU A 90 2.64 7.32 3.82
N MET A 91 2.95 6.19 3.16
CA MET A 91 3.79 5.13 3.73
C MET A 91 5.24 5.58 3.96
N GLU A 92 5.77 6.49 3.15
CA GLU A 92 7.06 7.13 3.39
C GLU A 92 6.99 8.07 4.60
N ARG A 93 5.92 8.87 4.70
CA ARG A 93 5.70 9.79 5.83
C ARG A 93 5.52 9.04 7.16
N LEU A 94 4.81 7.92 7.14
CA LEU A 94 4.50 7.08 8.31
C LEU A 94 5.49 5.91 8.49
N ASN A 95 6.65 5.97 7.83
CA ASN A 95 7.59 4.86 7.78
C ASN A 95 8.00 4.41 9.19
N ASP A 96 8.27 5.36 10.08
CA ASP A 96 8.78 5.06 11.42
C ASP A 96 7.71 4.41 12.29
N GLU A 97 6.46 4.89 12.21
CA GLU A 97 5.31 4.29 12.89
C GLU A 97 5.04 2.87 12.37
N MET A 98 5.10 2.66 11.06
CA MET A 98 4.96 1.33 10.47
C MET A 98 6.08 0.39 10.93
N GLN A 99 7.33 0.86 10.95
CA GLN A 99 8.48 0.09 11.42
C GLN A 99 8.34 -0.29 12.89
N GLN A 100 7.86 0.66 13.71
CA GLN A 100 7.58 0.41 15.12
C GLN A 100 6.51 -0.66 15.30
N ILE A 101 5.42 -0.62 14.52
CA ILE A 101 4.38 -1.65 14.52
C ILE A 101 4.96 -3.03 14.19
N VAL A 102 5.76 -3.14 13.13
CA VAL A 102 6.38 -4.42 12.74
C VAL A 102 7.23 -4.98 13.88
N LYS A 103 8.11 -4.15 14.47
CA LYS A 103 8.96 -4.57 15.59
C LYS A 103 8.14 -5.06 16.79
N GLU A 104 7.11 -4.31 17.17
CA GLU A 104 6.23 -4.68 18.29
C GLU A 104 5.50 -6.01 18.04
N GLU A 105 5.02 -6.26 16.83
CA GLU A 105 4.31 -7.51 16.53
C GLU A 105 5.27 -8.70 16.45
N VAL A 106 6.49 -8.52 15.92
CA VAL A 106 7.53 -9.56 15.94
C VAL A 106 7.94 -9.91 17.37
N SER A 107 8.18 -8.93 18.22
CA SER A 107 8.56 -9.15 19.62
C SER A 107 7.48 -9.80 20.49
N LYS A 108 6.21 -9.77 20.07
CA LYS A 108 5.12 -10.47 20.77
C LYS A 108 4.98 -11.94 20.37
N LEU A 109 5.50 -12.31 19.21
CA LEU A 109 5.36 -13.64 18.61
C LEU A 109 6.62 -14.51 18.76
N LYS A 110 7.79 -13.90 18.92
CA LYS A 110 9.04 -14.56 19.31
C LYS A 110 9.18 -14.59 20.83
#